data_AF-A0A820S727-F1
#
_entry.id   AF-A0A820S727-F1
#
_cell.length_a   1.000
_cell.length_b   1.000
_cell.length_c   1.000
_cell.angle_alpha   90.00
_cell.angle_beta   90.00
_cell.angle_gamma   90.00
#
_symmetry.space_group_name_H-M   'P 1'
#
loop_
_entity.id
_entity.type
_entity.pdbx_description
1 polymer ?
#
loop_
_entity_poly.entity_id
_entity_poly.type
_entity_poly.pdbx_seq_one_letter_code
_entity_poly.pdbx_strand_id
1 'polypeptide(L)'
;VDIIRTILKREGLIIIDIEDPLATIDGGDVLFTGREFFVGLSKTTNMAGAKAVASAFPEYPVTLLRVKKGTHLKNFVTMIGMDTMAIGGSCIAK
;
A
#
# COMPACT_ATOMS: atom_id res chain seq x y z
N VAL A 1 -1.53 17.50 3.45
CA VAL A 1 -0.93 16.34 4.15
C VAL A 1 -0.67 16.66 5.62
N ASP A 2 -0.28 17.89 5.95
CA ASP A 2 0.11 18.28 7.33
C ASP A 2 -1.01 18.11 8.36
N ILE A 3 -2.26 18.36 7.99
CA ILE A 3 -3.41 18.14 8.89
C ILE A 3 -3.61 16.66 9.22
N ILE A 4 -3.43 15.77 8.22
CA ILE A 4 -3.54 14.32 8.39
C ILE A 4 -2.43 13.85 9.33
N ARG A 5 -1.19 14.30 9.09
CA ARG A 5 -0.05 13.99 9.96
C ARG A 5 -0.32 14.41 11.39
N THR A 6 -0.84 15.62 11.60
CA THR A 6 -1.12 16.17 12.93
C THR A 6 -2.14 15.32 13.68
N ILE A 7 -3.23 14.92 12.99
CA ILE A 7 -4.27 14.08 13.57
C ILE A 7 -3.71 12.70 13.92
N LEU A 8 -2.98 12.05 13.01
CA LEU A 8 -2.41 10.71 13.26
C LEU A 8 -1.43 10.71 14.44
N LYS A 9 -0.60 11.75 14.59
CA LYS A 9 0.28 11.90 15.77
C LYS A 9 -0.52 12.05 17.06
N ARG A 10 -1.61 12.82 17.03
CA ARG A 10 -2.47 13.03 18.19
C ARG A 10 -3.16 11.74 18.65
N GLU A 11 -3.50 10.86 17.71
CA GLU A 11 -4.04 9.53 18.00
C GLU A 11 -2.96 8.53 18.49
N GLY A 12 -1.72 8.99 18.70
CA GLY A 12 -0.63 8.15 19.22
C GLY A 12 -0.05 7.16 18.21
N LEU A 13 -0.37 7.34 16.92
CA LEU A 13 0.15 6.47 15.86
C LEU A 13 1.59 6.86 15.52
N ILE A 14 2.41 5.85 15.27
CA ILE A 14 3.78 6.02 14.78
C ILE A 14 3.71 6.49 13.33
N ILE A 15 4.41 7.58 13.02
CA ILE A 15 4.52 8.13 11.66
C ILE A 15 5.94 7.96 11.18
N ILE A 16 6.09 7.27 10.06
CA ILE A 16 7.34 7.11 9.34
C ILE A 16 7.20 7.87 8.03
N ASP A 17 8.11 8.82 7.80
CA ASP A 17 8.16 9.59 6.56
C ASP A 17 9.06 8.89 5.54
N ILE A 18 8.66 8.96 4.26
CA ILE A 18 9.49 8.46 3.17
C ILE A 18 10.55 9.52 2.88
N GLU A 19 11.82 9.18 3.13
CA GLU A 19 12.94 10.10 2.97
C GLU A 19 13.43 10.21 1.51
N ASP A 20 13.27 9.14 0.72
CA ASP A 20 13.69 9.14 -0.68
C ASP A 20 12.76 10.04 -1.52
N PRO A 21 13.25 11.16 -2.07
CA PRO A 21 12.41 12.10 -2.83
C PRO A 21 11.94 11.53 -4.17
N LEU A 22 12.56 10.43 -4.65
CA LEU A 22 12.15 9.73 -5.86
C LEU A 22 11.15 8.61 -5.57
N ALA A 23 10.95 8.26 -4.30
CA ALA A 23 9.97 7.26 -3.92
C ALA A 23 8.56 7.84 -4.01
N THR A 24 7.71 7.21 -4.80
CA THR A 24 6.30 7.55 -4.91
C THR A 24 5.46 6.39 -4.41
N ILE A 25 4.45 6.69 -3.60
CA ILE A 25 3.50 5.71 -3.09
C ILE A 25 2.12 6.33 -2.93
N ASP A 26 1.09 5.53 -3.19
CA ASP A 26 -0.28 5.84 -2.86
C ASP A 26 -0.84 4.78 -1.89
N GLY A 27 -1.58 5.21 -0.87
CA GLY A 27 -2.18 4.30 0.12
C GLY A 27 -3.19 3.32 -0.50
N GLY A 28 -3.72 3.64 -1.68
CA GLY A 28 -4.52 2.73 -2.50
C GLY A 28 -3.75 1.49 -2.98
N ASP A 29 -2.43 1.56 -3.10
CA ASP A 29 -1.59 0.47 -3.60
C ASP A 29 -1.05 -0.44 -2.49
N VAL A 30 -1.24 -0.10 -1.22
CA VAL A 30 -0.69 -0.85 -0.07
C VAL A 30 -1.78 -1.65 0.62
N LEU A 31 -1.78 -2.97 0.48
CA LEU A 31 -2.73 -3.87 1.15
C LEU A 31 -2.02 -4.67 2.24
N PHE A 32 -2.40 -4.44 3.50
CA PHE A 32 -1.95 -5.24 4.64
C PHE A 32 -2.93 -6.37 4.94
N THR A 33 -2.42 -7.58 5.12
CA THR A 33 -3.25 -8.77 5.37
C THR A 33 -3.39 -9.12 6.86
N GLY A 34 -2.62 -8.45 7.73
CA GLY A 34 -2.39 -8.87 9.12
C GLY A 34 -1.06 -9.62 9.32
N ARG A 35 -0.41 -10.08 8.23
CA ARG A 35 0.82 -10.87 8.29
C ARG A 35 1.85 -10.54 7.20
N GLU A 36 1.43 -9.84 6.15
CA GLU A 36 2.30 -9.41 5.05
C GLU A 36 1.69 -8.19 4.34
N PHE A 37 2.50 -7.49 3.56
CA PHE A 37 2.04 -6.43 2.67
C PHE A 37 2.07 -6.88 1.21
N PHE A 38 1.02 -6.54 0.48
CA PHE A 38 1.06 -6.46 -0.98
C PHE A 38 1.16 -4.99 -1.39
N VAL A 39 2.13 -4.67 -2.25
CA VAL A 39 2.31 -3.32 -2.79
C VAL A 39 2.15 -3.33 -4.30
N GLY A 40 1.16 -2.59 -4.78
CA GLY A 40 0.90 -2.38 -6.20
C GLY A 40 1.92 -1.45 -6.84
N LEU A 41 2.64 -1.92 -7.86
CA LEU A 41 3.41 -1.07 -8.76
C LEU A 41 2.46 -0.50 -9.81
N SER A 42 2.16 0.79 -9.68
CA SER A 42 1.15 1.53 -10.46
C SER A 42 1.78 2.78 -11.09
N LYS A 43 0.95 3.70 -11.59
CA LYS A 43 1.43 5.01 -12.08
C LYS A 43 1.90 5.92 -10.94
N THR A 44 1.33 5.75 -9.74
CA THR A 44 1.60 6.60 -8.57
C THR A 44 2.47 5.91 -7.53
N THR A 45 2.63 4.58 -7.60
CA THR A 45 3.49 3.80 -6.71
C THR A 45 4.63 3.12 -7.49
N ASN A 46 5.88 3.46 -7.17
CA ASN A 46 7.06 2.93 -7.82
C ASN A 46 7.86 1.96 -6.92
N MET A 47 8.96 1.41 -7.46
CA MET A 47 9.81 0.45 -6.74
C MET A 47 10.43 1.05 -5.47
N ALA A 48 10.83 2.32 -5.52
CA ALA A 48 11.42 3.01 -4.37
C ALA A 48 10.39 3.22 -3.25
N GLY A 49 9.14 3.58 -3.60
CA GLY A 49 8.02 3.64 -2.65
C GLY A 49 7.72 2.29 -2.01
N ALA A 50 7.71 1.22 -2.80
CA ALA A 50 7.50 -0.12 -2.26
C ALA A 50 8.64 -0.57 -1.33
N LYS A 51 9.88 -0.20 -1.65
CA LYS A 51 11.04 -0.42 -0.76
C LYS A 51 10.90 0.38 0.53
N ALA A 52 10.37 1.60 0.48
CA ALA A 52 10.12 2.40 1.68
C ALA A 52 9.13 1.71 2.63
N VAL A 53 8.09 1.05 2.12
CA VAL A 53 7.17 0.23 2.95
C VAL A 53 7.92 -0.91 3.63
N ALA A 54 8.76 -1.64 2.88
CA ALA A 54 9.55 -2.74 3.45
C ALA A 54 10.53 -2.26 4.53
N SER A 55 11.16 -1.10 4.35
CA SER A 55 12.03 -0.50 5.35
C SER A 55 11.27 0.01 6.59
N ALA A 56 10.05 0.50 6.40
CA ALA A 56 9.21 1.00 7.49
C ALA A 56 8.64 -0.11 8.38
N PHE A 57 8.44 -1.30 7.81
CA PHE A 57 7.83 -2.46 8.48
C PHE A 57 8.69 -3.73 8.28
N PRO A 58 9.92 -3.77 8.82
CA PRO A 58 10.87 -4.86 8.58
C PRO A 58 10.39 -6.22 9.10
N GLU A 59 9.44 -6.25 10.02
CA GLU A 59 8.85 -7.47 10.58
C GLU A 59 7.83 -8.14 9.66
N TYR A 60 7.34 -7.44 8.63
CA TYR A 60 6.36 -7.97 7.68
C TYR A 60 6.97 -8.10 6.28
N PRO A 61 6.84 -9.26 5.61
CA PRO A 61 7.29 -9.40 4.25
C PRO A 61 6.45 -8.52 3.31
N VAL A 62 7.09 -8.03 2.24
CA VAL A 62 6.47 -7.19 1.21
C VAL A 62 6.53 -7.89 -0.14
N THR A 63 5.37 -8.14 -0.74
CA THR A 63 5.22 -8.73 -2.07
C THR A 63 4.74 -7.69 -3.06
N LEU A 64 5.40 -7.60 -4.22
CA LEU A 64 5.08 -6.62 -5.26
C LEU A 64 4.08 -7.19 -6.27
N LEU A 65 3.08 -6.39 -6.64
CA LEU A 65 2.09 -6.74 -7.66
C LEU A 65 2.04 -5.67 -8.75
N ARG A 66 2.14 -6.06 -10.02
CA ARG A 66 2.07 -5.10 -11.13
C ARG A 66 0.63 -4.72 -11.45
N VAL A 67 0.27 -3.45 -11.25
CA VAL A 67 -1.06 -2.91 -11.57
C VAL A 67 -1.04 -2.38 -13.01
N LYS A 68 -1.46 -3.20 -13.97
CA LYS A 68 -1.41 -2.87 -15.41
C LYS A 68 -2.52 -1.91 -15.86
N LYS A 69 -3.71 -2.03 -15.25
CA LYS A 69 -4.91 -1.24 -15.56
C LYS A 69 -5.53 -0.77 -14.25
N GLY A 70 -6.18 0.40 -14.27
CA GLY A 70 -6.70 1.05 -13.05
C GLY A 70 -5.75 2.05 -12.43
N THR A 71 -6.17 2.65 -11.31
CA THR A 71 -5.36 3.62 -10.56
C THR A 71 -4.54 2.95 -9.46
N HIS A 72 -5.16 2.09 -8.64
CA HIS A 72 -4.49 1.43 -7.52
C HIS A 72 -4.90 -0.03 -7.34
N LEU A 73 -4.06 -0.81 -6.64
CA LEU A 73 -4.31 -2.20 -6.26
C LEU A 73 -5.67 -2.40 -5.57
N LYS A 74 -6.01 -1.53 -4.60
CA LYS A 74 -7.25 -1.66 -3.81
C LYS A 74 -8.54 -1.47 -4.60
N ASN A 75 -8.49 -0.95 -5.81
CA ASN A 75 -9.67 -0.90 -6.68
C ASN A 75 -10.11 -2.30 -7.13
N PHE A 76 -9.21 -3.29 -7.05
CA PHE A 76 -9.46 -4.65 -7.53
C PHE A 76 -9.52 -5.68 -6.40
N VAL A 77 -8.85 -5.42 -5.28
CA VAL A 77 -8.74 -6.38 -4.18
C VAL A 77 -8.73 -5.68 -2.83
N THR A 78 -9.41 -6.28 -1.83
CA THR A 78 -9.33 -5.82 -0.44
C THR A 78 -9.53 -6.98 0.52
N MET A 79 -8.99 -6.86 1.73
CA MET A 79 -9.34 -7.74 2.85
C MET A 79 -10.80 -7.48 3.25
N ILE A 80 -11.59 -8.55 3.42
CA ILE A 80 -12.97 -8.49 3.93
C ILE A 80 -13.15 -9.31 5.22
N GLY A 81 -12.11 -10.00 5.66
CA GLY A 81 -12.09 -10.79 6.88
C GLY A 81 -10.72 -11.44 7.08
N MET A 82 -10.56 -12.16 8.18
CA MET A 82 -9.34 -12.95 8.42
C MET A 82 -9.17 -13.96 7.28
N ASP A 83 -7.99 -13.96 6.65
CA ASP A 83 -7.64 -14.82 5.51
C ASP A 83 -8.64 -14.77 4.33
N THR A 84 -9.44 -13.71 4.23
CA THR A 84 -10.47 -13.58 3.19
C THR A 84 -10.33 -12.26 2.44
N MET A 85 -10.13 -12.34 1.13
CA MET A 85 -10.08 -11.19 0.23
C MET A 85 -11.25 -11.20 -0.75
N ALA A 86 -11.83 -10.03 -0.99
CA ALA A 86 -12.70 -9.81 -2.14
C ALA A 86 -11.85 -9.40 -3.33
N ILE A 87 -12.10 -9.99 -4.50
CA ILE A 87 -11.45 -9.64 -5.76
C ILE A 87 -12.49 -9.33 -6.85
N GLY A 88 -12.24 -8.28 -7.62
CA GLY A 88 -13.09 -7.89 -8.75
C GLY A 88 -13.06 -8.94 -9.85
N GLY A 89 -14.23 -9.33 -10.38
CA GLY A 89 -14.34 -10.31 -11.47
C GLY A 89 -14.19 -9.75 -12.88
N SER A 90 -13.92 -8.44 -13.03
CA SER A 90 -13.89 -7.75 -14.33
C SER A 90 -12.65 -8.12 -15.15
N CYS A 91 -12.71 -7.93 -16.48
CA CYS A 91 -11.55 -8.12 -17.37
C CYS A 91 -10.39 -7.14 -17.10
N ILE A 92 -10.61 -6.10 -16.29
CA ILE A 92 -9.59 -5.14 -15.89
C ILE A 92 -8.82 -5.67 -14.67
N ALA A 93 -9.48 -6.45 -13.81
CA ALA A 93 -8.90 -7.09 -12.63
C ALA A 93 -8.18 -8.41 -12.94
N LYS A 94 -8.38 -8.97 -14.14
CA LYS A 94 -7.79 -10.23 -14.63
C LYS A 94 -6.50 -10.00 -15.41
#